data_AF-A0AAJ1HNX4-F1
#
_entry.id   AF-A0AAJ1HNX4-F1
#
_cell.length_a   1.000
_cell.length_b   1.000
_cell.length_c   1.000
_cell.angle_alpha   90.00
_cell.angle_beta   90.00
_cell.angle_gamma   90.00
#
_symmetry.space_group_name_H-M   'P 1'
#
loop_
_entity.id
_entity.type
_entity.pdbx_description
1 polymer ?
#
loop_
_entity_poly.entity_id
_entity_poly.type
_entity_poly.pdbx_seq_one_letter_code
_entity_poly.pdbx_strand_id
1 'polypeptide(L)'
;MKINGGRQIDEKSAPRLYELVTELCLASGLPLPKIYLLPIDCPNAFATGCDPEHASLAVTSGLLEMMNDDELRGVLGHELAHIKNYDIRVTTIAMSLLELVRYSGWGLLTAGLGLMSVKTRAGIIKLIFWMIGASLAVVGGLIAIVGIPLAKIAFFAISREREYLADAGSVEITRDPSGLISALEKLKNDDHQMPTDDAATNAICFNAKQGNWLMKLFDTHPPLEKRIARLKDSAS
;
A
#
# COMPACT_ATOMS: atom_id res chain seq x y z
N MET A 1 13.63 12.70 0.72
CA MET A 1 13.10 11.95 1.88
C MET A 1 13.97 12.23 3.10
N LYS A 2 13.52 13.10 4.01
CA LYS A 2 14.01 13.18 5.40
C LYS A 2 12.88 12.68 6.31
N ILE A 3 12.43 11.46 6.05
CA ILE A 3 11.44 10.81 6.91
C ILE A 3 12.25 10.01 7.93
N ASN A 4 12.05 10.32 9.21
CA ASN A 4 12.58 9.60 10.38
C ASN A 4 14.09 9.34 10.38
N GLY A 5 14.89 10.31 9.92
CA GLY A 5 16.36 10.22 10.00
C GLY A 5 17.01 9.20 9.05
N GLY A 6 16.27 8.70 8.05
CA GLY A 6 16.79 7.77 7.05
C GLY A 6 18.03 8.29 6.34
N ARG A 7 19.08 7.47 6.34
CA ARG A 7 20.34 7.77 5.65
C ARG A 7 20.35 7.02 4.33
N GLN A 8 20.62 7.74 3.24
CA GLN A 8 20.90 7.08 1.98
C GLN A 8 22.19 6.29 2.15
N ILE A 9 22.14 5.00 1.80
CA ILE A 9 23.30 4.14 1.88
C ILE A 9 24.00 4.04 0.53
N ASP A 10 25.32 3.91 0.60
CA ASP A 10 26.22 3.48 -0.47
C ASP A 10 26.87 2.13 -0.10
N GLU A 11 27.66 1.60 -1.04
CA GLU A 11 28.44 0.36 -0.90
C GLU A 11 29.28 0.30 0.39
N LYS A 12 29.76 1.44 0.89
CA LYS A 12 30.63 1.50 2.08
C LYS A 12 29.85 1.56 3.39
N SER A 13 28.69 2.21 3.38
CA SER A 13 27.90 2.47 4.58
C SER A 13 27.11 1.25 5.07
N ALA A 14 26.66 0.38 4.17
CA ALA A 14 25.95 -0.86 4.49
C ALA A 14 26.18 -1.92 3.38
N PRO A 15 27.39 -2.52 3.31
CA PRO A 15 27.80 -3.37 2.19
C PRO A 15 26.86 -4.55 1.98
N ARG A 16 26.47 -5.25 3.05
CA ARG A 16 25.52 -6.39 3.00
C ARG A 16 24.22 -6.03 2.28
N LEU A 17 23.55 -4.94 2.69
CA LEU A 17 22.28 -4.54 2.08
C LEU A 17 22.48 -4.07 0.63
N TYR A 18 23.54 -3.30 0.38
CA TYR A 18 23.84 -2.77 -0.95
C TYR A 18 24.11 -3.89 -1.96
N GLU A 19 24.91 -4.89 -1.58
CA GLU A 19 25.21 -6.08 -2.39
C GLU A 19 23.95 -6.86 -2.73
N LEU A 20 23.12 -7.19 -1.73
CA LEU A 20 21.87 -7.93 -1.93
C LEU A 20 20.92 -7.21 -2.91
N VAL A 21 20.70 -5.92 -2.72
CA VAL A 21 19.82 -5.15 -3.62
C VAL A 21 20.41 -5.09 -5.03
N THR A 22 21.73 -4.94 -5.16
CA THR A 22 22.41 -4.92 -6.45
C THR A 22 22.27 -6.25 -7.19
N GLU A 23 22.50 -7.38 -6.52
CA GLU A 23 22.30 -8.73 -7.07
C GLU A 23 20.87 -8.92 -7.59
N LEU A 24 19.87 -8.54 -6.79
CA LEU A 24 18.46 -8.70 -7.15
C LEU A 24 18.05 -7.76 -8.29
N CYS A 25 18.58 -6.53 -8.34
CA CYS A 25 18.34 -5.60 -9.46
C CYS A 25 18.94 -6.14 -10.76
N LEU A 26 20.15 -6.70 -10.71
CA LEU A 26 20.77 -7.35 -11.87
C LEU A 26 19.95 -8.55 -12.34
N ALA A 27 19.48 -9.41 -11.43
CA ALA A 27 18.67 -10.58 -11.75
C ALA A 27 17.31 -10.21 -12.37
N SER A 28 16.74 -9.07 -11.98
CA SER A 28 15.42 -8.60 -12.41
C SER A 28 15.44 -7.63 -13.59
N GLY A 29 16.63 -7.17 -14.01
CA GLY A 29 16.79 -6.16 -15.06
C GLY A 29 16.34 -4.76 -14.64
N LEU A 30 16.32 -4.46 -13.34
CA LEU A 30 15.93 -3.16 -12.80
C LEU A 30 17.14 -2.23 -12.64
N PRO A 31 16.97 -0.91 -12.84
CA PRO A 31 17.96 0.06 -12.38
C PRO A 31 18.07 0.02 -10.85
N LEU A 32 19.27 0.26 -10.33
CA LEU A 32 19.49 0.27 -8.88
C LEU A 32 18.73 1.46 -8.24
N PRO A 33 17.73 1.21 -7.37
CA PRO A 33 17.00 2.29 -6.72
C PRO A 33 17.88 2.99 -5.67
N LYS A 34 17.47 4.18 -5.24
CA LYS A 34 18.11 4.81 -4.07
C LYS A 34 17.77 4.02 -2.82
N ILE A 35 18.78 3.49 -2.14
CA ILE A 35 18.57 2.67 -0.94
C ILE A 35 18.71 3.54 0.32
N TYR A 36 17.79 3.38 1.25
CA TYR A 36 17.76 4.10 2.52
C TYR A 36 17.73 3.12 3.69
N LEU A 37 18.58 3.35 4.68
CA LEU A 37 18.53 2.66 5.97
C LEU A 37 17.87 3.57 7.01
N LEU A 38 16.78 3.10 7.59
CA LEU A 38 16.05 3.78 8.65
C LEU A 38 16.51 3.22 10.01
N PRO A 39 17.02 4.05 10.94
CA PRO A 39 17.45 3.60 12.26
C PRO A 39 16.23 3.40 13.18
N ILE A 40 15.42 2.40 12.87
CA ILE A 40 14.17 2.06 13.55
C ILE A 40 14.20 0.54 13.85
N ASP A 41 14.03 0.16 15.11
CA ASP A 41 14.13 -1.24 15.57
C ASP A 41 12.96 -2.10 15.12
N CYS A 42 11.87 -1.46 14.71
CA CYS A 42 10.69 -2.13 14.18
C CYS A 42 10.97 -2.67 12.77
N PRO A 43 10.75 -3.96 12.50
CA PRO A 43 11.03 -4.53 11.19
C PRO A 43 10.08 -3.94 10.14
N ASN A 44 10.63 -3.38 9.06
CA ASN A 44 9.87 -3.07 7.84
C ASN A 44 10.82 -2.84 6.65
N ALA A 45 10.31 -3.03 5.44
CA ALA A 45 10.88 -2.53 4.21
C ALA A 45 9.75 -2.04 3.30
N PHE A 46 10.03 -1.03 2.47
CA PHE A 46 9.07 -0.56 1.48
C PHE A 46 9.74 0.12 0.29
N ALA A 47 9.18 -0.09 -0.88
CA ALA A 47 9.51 0.65 -2.10
C ALA A 47 8.63 1.88 -2.32
N THR A 48 9.19 2.91 -2.93
CA THR A 48 8.46 4.09 -3.40
C THR A 48 9.02 4.62 -4.72
N GLY A 49 8.24 5.40 -5.46
CA GLY A 49 8.60 5.91 -6.80
C GLY A 49 7.52 5.61 -7.85
N CYS A 50 7.34 6.53 -8.80
CA CYS A 50 6.33 6.41 -9.86
C CYS A 50 6.78 5.53 -11.04
N ASP A 51 8.07 5.24 -11.12
CA ASP A 51 8.73 4.44 -12.14
C ASP A 51 10.03 3.83 -11.60
N PRO A 52 10.54 2.74 -12.22
CA PRO A 52 11.78 2.10 -11.81
C PRO A 52 13.01 3.00 -11.80
N GLU A 53 13.15 3.93 -12.74
CA GLU A 53 14.35 4.78 -12.83
C GLU A 53 14.47 5.77 -11.66
N HIS A 54 13.32 6.16 -11.08
CA HIS A 54 13.26 7.10 -9.96
C HIS A 54 12.79 6.44 -8.66
N ALA A 55 12.92 5.11 -8.56
CA ALA A 55 12.51 4.36 -7.38
C ALA A 55 13.47 4.55 -6.20
N SER A 56 12.95 4.38 -5.00
CA SER A 56 13.69 4.35 -3.74
C SER A 56 13.22 3.18 -2.90
N LEU A 57 14.15 2.52 -2.23
CA LEU A 57 13.90 1.38 -1.35
C LEU A 57 14.36 1.76 0.04
N ALA A 58 13.47 1.65 1.03
CA ALA A 58 13.79 1.90 2.42
C ALA A 58 13.71 0.60 3.22
N VAL A 59 14.69 0.37 4.08
CA VAL A 59 14.78 -0.80 4.96
C VAL A 59 15.08 -0.31 6.38
N THR A 60 14.43 -0.88 7.38
CA THR A 60 14.70 -0.55 8.79
C THR A 60 15.85 -1.38 9.36
N SER A 61 16.57 -0.84 10.36
CA SER A 61 17.59 -1.60 11.10
C SER A 61 17.00 -2.86 11.74
N GLY A 62 15.79 -2.78 12.29
CA GLY A 62 15.07 -3.92 12.83
C GLY A 62 14.90 -5.08 11.86
N LEU A 63 14.57 -4.80 10.59
CA LEU A 63 14.42 -5.85 9.60
C LEU A 63 15.77 -6.50 9.25
N LEU A 64 16.83 -5.69 9.12
CA LEU A 64 18.18 -6.17 8.81
C LEU A 64 18.76 -7.08 9.90
N GLU A 65 18.45 -6.79 11.16
CA GLU A 65 18.88 -7.57 12.32
C GLU A 65 18.06 -8.86 12.48
N MET A 66 16.76 -8.81 12.16
CA MET A 66 15.86 -9.95 12.30
C MET A 66 16.04 -11.03 11.22
N MET A 67 16.41 -10.62 10.01
CA MET A 67 16.42 -11.49 8.83
C MET A 67 17.83 -11.96 8.46
N ASN A 68 17.95 -13.25 8.14
CA ASN A 68 19.13 -13.77 7.46
C ASN A 68 19.14 -13.34 5.97
N ASP A 69 20.19 -13.69 5.23
CA ASP A 69 20.34 -13.22 3.86
C ASP A 69 19.27 -13.75 2.91
N ASP A 70 18.83 -15.00 3.07
CA ASP A 70 17.82 -15.60 2.18
C ASP A 70 16.42 -15.03 2.44
N GLU A 71 16.09 -14.81 3.71
CA GLU A 71 14.87 -14.12 4.14
C GLU A 71 14.84 -12.67 3.66
N LEU A 72 15.97 -11.97 3.83
CA LEU A 72 16.10 -10.59 3.39
C LEU A 72 16.03 -10.51 1.86
N ARG A 73 16.63 -11.44 1.11
CA ARG A 73 16.46 -11.54 -0.34
C ARG A 73 14.99 -11.72 -0.73
N GLY A 74 14.24 -12.55 -0.01
CA GLY A 74 12.81 -12.74 -0.23
C GLY A 74 12.01 -11.45 -0.06
N VAL A 75 12.24 -10.70 1.02
CA VAL A 75 11.55 -9.42 1.28
C VAL A 75 11.97 -8.35 0.28
N LEU A 76 13.27 -8.20 0.01
CA LEU A 76 13.77 -7.23 -0.97
C LEU A 76 13.29 -7.56 -2.38
N GLY A 77 13.23 -8.85 -2.75
CA GLY A 77 12.67 -9.31 -4.02
C GLY A 77 11.19 -8.93 -4.17
N HIS A 78 10.41 -9.00 -3.09
CA HIS A 78 9.01 -8.58 -3.07
C HIS A 78 8.87 -7.06 -3.31
N GLU A 79 9.68 -6.25 -2.61
CA GLU A 79 9.68 -4.79 -2.80
C GLU A 79 10.16 -4.38 -4.20
N LEU A 80 11.16 -5.07 -4.76
CA LEU A 80 11.61 -4.85 -6.13
C LEU A 80 10.55 -5.29 -7.16
N ALA A 81 9.77 -6.33 -6.87
CA ALA A 81 8.66 -6.73 -7.73
C ALA A 81 7.57 -5.64 -7.80
N HIS A 82 7.28 -4.93 -6.70
CA HIS A 82 6.40 -3.76 -6.73
C HIS A 82 6.91 -2.65 -7.66
N ILE A 83 8.23 -2.41 -7.66
CA ILE A 83 8.87 -1.45 -8.56
C ILE A 83 8.74 -1.92 -10.02
N LYS A 84 9.11 -3.18 -10.29
CA LYS A 84 9.04 -3.81 -11.63
C LYS A 84 7.63 -3.73 -12.23
N ASN A 85 6.61 -3.95 -11.40
CA ASN A 85 5.21 -4.02 -11.82
C ASN A 85 4.48 -2.66 -11.80
N TYR A 86 5.17 -1.56 -11.46
CA TYR A 86 4.59 -0.22 -11.34
C TYR A 86 3.43 -0.14 -10.34
N ASP A 87 3.49 -0.93 -9.26
CA ASP A 87 2.35 -1.11 -8.36
C ASP A 87 1.94 0.19 -7.65
N ILE A 88 2.91 1.06 -7.36
CA ILE A 88 2.66 2.39 -6.80
C ILE A 88 1.82 3.23 -7.76
N ARG A 89 2.11 3.17 -9.07
CA ARG A 89 1.35 3.88 -10.10
C ARG A 89 -0.06 3.32 -10.22
N VAL A 90 -0.19 2.00 -10.29
CA VAL A 90 -1.48 1.30 -10.38
C VAL A 90 -2.36 1.64 -9.17
N THR A 91 -1.78 1.56 -7.97
CA THR A 91 -2.49 1.85 -6.72
C THR A 91 -2.87 3.33 -6.64
N THR A 92 -2.00 4.25 -7.05
CA THR A 92 -2.32 5.70 -7.10
C THR A 92 -3.48 5.99 -8.05
N ILE A 93 -3.51 5.36 -9.23
CA ILE A 93 -4.62 5.50 -10.18
C ILE A 93 -5.91 4.92 -9.59
N ALA A 94 -5.85 3.73 -8.98
CA ALA A 94 -7.00 3.09 -8.36
C ALA A 94 -7.57 3.92 -7.19
N MET A 95 -6.71 4.49 -6.34
CA MET A 95 -7.10 5.43 -5.29
C MET A 95 -7.73 6.69 -5.89
N SER A 96 -7.15 7.24 -6.95
CA SER A 96 -7.69 8.45 -7.62
C SER A 96 -9.09 8.21 -8.18
N LEU A 97 -9.35 7.03 -8.74
CA LEU A 97 -10.68 6.63 -9.23
C LEU A 97 -11.68 6.43 -8.09
N LEU A 98 -11.26 5.79 -6.99
CA LEU A 98 -12.08 5.67 -5.79
C LEU A 98 -12.48 7.05 -5.25
N GLU A 99 -11.51 7.96 -5.16
CA GLU A 99 -11.74 9.34 -4.71
C GLU A 99 -12.64 10.11 -5.66
N LEU A 100 -12.51 9.93 -6.97
CA LEU A 100 -13.42 10.51 -7.96
C LEU A 100 -14.87 10.05 -7.74
N VAL A 101 -15.10 8.76 -7.51
CA VAL A 101 -16.45 8.23 -7.20
C VAL A 101 -16.97 8.80 -5.88
N ARG A 102 -16.12 8.90 -4.87
CA ARG A 102 -16.47 9.46 -3.56
C ARG A 102 -16.86 10.94 -3.67
N TYR A 103 -16.01 11.77 -4.26
CA TYR A 103 -16.25 13.20 -4.39
C TYR A 103 -17.39 13.53 -5.35
N SER A 104 -17.61 12.74 -6.40
CA SER A 104 -18.78 12.92 -7.27
C SER A 104 -20.09 12.59 -6.55
N GLY A 105 -20.15 11.49 -5.80
CA GLY A 105 -21.34 11.13 -5.01
C GLY A 105 -21.68 12.19 -3.96
N TRP A 106 -20.70 12.57 -3.13
CA TRP A 106 -20.89 13.61 -2.12
C TRP A 106 -21.13 14.99 -2.74
N GLY A 107 -20.45 15.32 -3.83
CA GLY A 107 -20.62 16.57 -4.56
C GLY A 107 -22.04 16.73 -5.10
N LEU A 108 -22.58 15.70 -5.75
CA LEU A 108 -23.96 15.70 -6.24
C LEU A 108 -24.98 15.76 -5.09
N LEU A 109 -24.74 15.03 -4.00
CA LEU A 109 -25.63 15.03 -2.84
C LEU A 109 -25.69 16.42 -2.19
N THR A 110 -24.52 17.01 -1.92
CA THR A 110 -24.40 18.32 -1.29
C THR A 110 -24.92 19.44 -2.19
N ALA A 111 -24.60 19.41 -3.49
CA ALA A 111 -25.15 20.35 -4.46
C ALA A 111 -26.69 20.24 -4.54
N GLY A 112 -27.21 19.01 -4.52
CA GLY A 112 -28.64 18.74 -4.53
C GLY A 112 -29.36 19.33 -3.32
N LEU A 113 -28.88 19.03 -2.12
CA LEU A 113 -29.41 19.58 -0.86
C LEU A 113 -29.28 21.11 -0.79
N GLY A 114 -28.18 21.66 -1.33
CA GLY A 114 -27.96 23.10 -1.44
C GLY A 114 -29.02 23.79 -2.30
N LEU A 115 -29.30 23.25 -3.50
CA LEU A 115 -30.33 23.78 -4.41
C LEU A 115 -31.74 23.71 -3.81
N MET A 116 -32.06 22.63 -3.08
CA MET A 116 -33.35 22.50 -2.38
C MET A 116 -33.53 23.54 -1.27
N SER A 117 -32.43 24.10 -0.75
CA SER A 117 -32.41 25.04 0.37
C SER A 117 -32.39 26.52 -0.06
N VAL A 118 -32.43 26.81 -1.37
CA VAL A 118 -32.39 28.18 -1.91
C VAL A 118 -33.63 28.97 -1.47
N LYS A 119 -33.40 30.14 -0.84
CA LYS A 119 -34.45 31.08 -0.46
C LYS A 119 -34.71 32.06 -1.61
N THR A 120 -35.82 31.86 -2.34
CA THR A 120 -36.30 32.80 -3.37
C THR A 120 -37.78 33.12 -3.18
N ARG A 121 -38.17 34.35 -3.55
CA ARG A 121 -39.57 34.83 -3.50
C ARG A 121 -40.39 34.44 -4.74
N ALA A 122 -39.73 33.98 -5.80
CA ALA A 122 -40.39 33.52 -7.02
C ALA A 122 -40.76 32.03 -6.91
N GLY A 123 -42.05 31.72 -6.77
CA GLY A 123 -42.55 30.37 -6.52
C GLY A 123 -42.17 29.33 -7.57
N ILE A 124 -42.27 29.68 -8.87
CA ILE A 124 -41.91 28.77 -9.97
C ILE A 124 -40.41 28.47 -9.98
N ILE A 125 -39.57 29.49 -9.78
CA ILE A 125 -38.11 29.34 -9.74
C ILE A 125 -37.69 28.45 -8.55
N LYS A 126 -38.35 28.62 -7.39
CA LYS A 126 -38.13 27.76 -6.22
C LYS A 126 -38.44 26.29 -6.53
N LEU A 127 -39.55 26.02 -7.21
CA LEU A 127 -39.94 24.65 -7.59
C LEU A 127 -38.92 24.02 -8.54
N ILE A 128 -38.43 24.76 -9.53
CA ILE A 128 -37.40 24.27 -10.46
C ILE A 128 -36.11 23.91 -9.70
N PHE A 129 -35.60 24.80 -8.85
CA PHE A 129 -34.40 24.51 -8.06
C PHE A 129 -34.59 23.32 -7.12
N TRP A 130 -35.77 23.16 -6.53
CA TRP A 130 -36.07 22.02 -5.68
C TRP A 130 -36.09 20.71 -6.47
N MET A 131 -36.72 20.68 -7.66
CA MET A 131 -36.76 19.49 -8.52
C MET A 131 -35.36 19.06 -8.99
N ILE A 132 -34.56 20.02 -9.46
CA ILE A 132 -33.17 19.78 -9.86
C ILE A 132 -32.37 19.29 -8.65
N GLY A 133 -32.47 20.00 -7.52
CA GLY A 133 -31.78 19.66 -6.28
C GLY A 133 -32.13 18.26 -5.77
N ALA A 134 -33.41 17.90 -5.79
CA ALA A 134 -33.88 16.56 -5.42
C ALA A 134 -33.31 15.49 -6.34
N SER A 135 -33.28 15.71 -7.66
CA SER A 135 -32.71 14.76 -8.61
C SER A 135 -31.21 14.52 -8.37
N LEU A 136 -30.43 15.59 -8.14
CA LEU A 136 -29.00 15.51 -7.82
C LEU A 136 -28.77 14.83 -6.46
N ALA A 137 -29.60 15.13 -5.46
CA ALA A 137 -29.52 14.52 -4.14
C ALA A 137 -29.76 13.01 -4.20
N VAL A 138 -30.74 12.56 -4.99
CA VAL A 138 -31.02 11.13 -5.20
C VAL A 138 -29.84 10.44 -5.91
N VAL A 139 -29.33 11.01 -6.99
CA VAL A 139 -28.19 10.42 -7.73
C VAL A 139 -26.94 10.39 -6.84
N GLY A 140 -26.62 11.49 -6.17
CA GLY A 140 -25.48 11.57 -5.25
C GLY A 140 -25.61 10.61 -4.08
N GLY A 141 -26.80 10.48 -3.50
CA GLY A 141 -27.10 9.52 -2.45
C GLY A 141 -26.94 8.07 -2.91
N LEU A 142 -27.38 7.73 -4.13
CA LEU A 142 -27.21 6.40 -4.71
C LEU A 142 -25.72 6.07 -4.93
N ILE A 143 -24.93 7.01 -5.45
CA ILE A 143 -23.48 6.84 -5.59
C ILE A 143 -22.83 6.68 -4.22
N ALA A 144 -23.25 7.45 -3.21
CA ALA A 144 -22.70 7.33 -1.87
C ALA A 144 -22.99 5.96 -1.21
N ILE A 145 -24.22 5.45 -1.38
CA ILE A 145 -24.67 4.19 -0.77
C ILE A 145 -24.14 2.97 -1.54
N VAL A 146 -24.09 3.01 -2.87
CA VAL A 146 -23.75 1.84 -3.71
C VAL A 146 -22.41 2.01 -4.41
N GLY A 147 -22.17 3.18 -5.02
CA GLY A 147 -20.96 3.45 -5.79
C GLY A 147 -19.68 3.43 -4.95
N ILE A 148 -19.68 4.10 -3.79
CA ILE A 148 -18.50 4.16 -2.91
C ILE A 148 -18.13 2.77 -2.37
N PRO A 149 -19.06 1.95 -1.81
CA PRO A 149 -18.70 0.60 -1.38
C PRO A 149 -18.17 -0.27 -2.51
N LEU A 150 -18.79 -0.20 -3.71
CA LEU A 150 -18.32 -0.97 -4.86
C LEU A 150 -16.92 -0.56 -5.31
N ALA A 151 -16.65 0.75 -5.36
CA ALA A 151 -15.32 1.28 -5.68
C ALA A 151 -14.27 0.85 -4.65
N LYS A 152 -14.62 0.82 -3.35
CA LYS A 152 -13.74 0.32 -2.29
C LYS A 152 -13.44 -1.17 -2.47
N ILE A 153 -14.45 -1.99 -2.77
CA ILE A 153 -14.26 -3.42 -3.01
C ILE A 153 -13.30 -3.64 -4.19
N ALA A 154 -13.49 -2.90 -5.29
CA ALA A 154 -12.61 -2.95 -6.45
C ALA A 154 -11.17 -2.52 -6.08
N PHE A 155 -11.02 -1.43 -5.33
CA PHE A 155 -9.72 -0.97 -4.85
C PHE A 155 -8.99 -2.04 -4.02
N PHE A 156 -9.67 -2.63 -3.03
CA PHE A 156 -9.07 -3.69 -2.21
C PHE A 156 -8.78 -4.96 -3.01
N ALA A 157 -9.57 -5.29 -4.02
CA ALA A 157 -9.29 -6.40 -4.91
C ALA A 157 -8.01 -6.16 -5.72
N ILE A 158 -7.84 -4.96 -6.27
CA ILE A 158 -6.61 -4.56 -6.98
C ILE A 158 -5.41 -4.64 -6.05
N SER A 159 -5.51 -4.05 -4.84
CA SER A 159 -4.44 -4.07 -3.83
C SER A 159 -3.97 -5.50 -3.51
N ARG A 160 -4.91 -6.42 -3.23
CA ARG A 160 -4.57 -7.82 -2.95
C ARG A 160 -3.93 -8.54 -4.13
N GLU A 161 -4.38 -8.27 -5.35
CA GLU A 161 -3.80 -8.90 -6.54
C GLU A 161 -2.36 -8.42 -6.77
N ARG A 162 -2.06 -7.15 -6.45
CA ARG A 162 -0.69 -6.63 -6.51
C ARG A 162 0.24 -7.35 -5.55
N GLU A 163 -0.20 -7.59 -4.32
CA GLU A 163 0.56 -8.35 -3.33
C GLU A 163 0.87 -9.78 -3.80
N TYR A 164 -0.11 -10.47 -4.40
CA TYR A 164 0.12 -11.82 -4.94
C TYR A 164 1.10 -11.83 -6.12
N LEU A 165 1.10 -10.79 -6.94
CA LEU A 165 2.05 -10.67 -8.04
C LEU A 165 3.44 -10.25 -7.57
N ALA A 166 3.53 -9.48 -6.49
CA ALA A 166 4.79 -9.17 -5.85
C ALA A 166 5.38 -10.40 -5.15
N ASP A 167 4.56 -11.26 -4.53
CA ASP A 167 4.97 -12.56 -4.01
C ASP A 167 5.55 -13.45 -5.11
N ALA A 168 4.81 -13.62 -6.22
CA ALA A 168 5.29 -14.39 -7.37
C ALA A 168 6.54 -13.78 -8.01
N GLY A 169 6.59 -12.44 -8.10
CA GLY A 169 7.73 -11.70 -8.62
C GLY A 169 8.97 -11.85 -7.74
N SER A 170 8.82 -11.88 -6.42
CA SER A 170 9.93 -12.18 -5.50
C SER A 170 10.54 -13.54 -5.82
N VAL A 171 9.72 -14.58 -5.95
CA VAL A 171 10.18 -15.94 -6.31
C VAL A 171 10.84 -15.97 -7.68
N GLU A 172 10.33 -15.22 -8.66
CA GLU A 172 10.94 -15.09 -9.99
C GLU A 172 12.34 -14.47 -9.92
N ILE A 173 12.52 -13.46 -9.06
CA ILE A 173 13.77 -12.71 -8.88
C ILE A 173 14.78 -13.51 -8.06
N THR A 174 14.37 -14.08 -6.92
CA THR A 174 15.26 -14.82 -6.00
C THR A 174 15.51 -16.26 -6.45
N ARG A 175 14.62 -16.82 -7.27
CA ARG A 175 14.57 -18.26 -7.60
C ARG A 175 14.40 -19.17 -6.39
N ASP A 176 13.97 -18.62 -5.27
CA ASP A 176 13.75 -19.34 -4.02
C ASP A 176 12.49 -18.81 -3.30
N PRO A 177 11.43 -19.63 -3.18
CA PRO A 177 10.25 -19.27 -2.40
C PRO A 177 10.46 -19.42 -0.89
N SER A 178 11.45 -20.20 -0.44
CA SER A 178 11.62 -20.52 0.97
C SER A 178 12.06 -19.32 1.81
N GLY A 179 12.95 -18.47 1.27
CA GLY A 179 13.34 -17.22 1.92
C GLY A 179 12.16 -16.30 2.24
N LEU A 180 11.27 -16.04 1.27
CA LEU A 180 10.09 -15.20 1.50
C LEU A 180 9.10 -15.85 2.48
N ILE A 181 8.87 -17.16 2.38
CA ILE A 181 7.99 -17.88 3.32
C ILE A 181 8.52 -17.76 4.75
N SER A 182 9.81 -18.02 4.98
CA SER A 182 10.45 -17.93 6.30
C SER A 182 10.38 -16.50 6.86
N ALA A 183 10.62 -15.50 6.02
CA ALA A 183 10.52 -14.10 6.41
C ALA A 183 9.09 -13.73 6.84
N LEU A 184 8.07 -14.13 6.09
CA LEU A 184 6.67 -13.89 6.45
C LEU A 184 6.25 -14.63 7.74
N GLU A 185 6.76 -15.84 7.96
CA GLU A 185 6.53 -16.59 9.21
C GLU A 185 7.18 -15.89 10.42
N LYS A 186 8.39 -15.32 10.26
CA LYS A 186 9.02 -14.48 11.30
C LYS A 186 8.23 -13.22 11.59
N LEU A 187 7.87 -12.45 10.55
CA LEU A 187 7.09 -11.21 10.69
C LEU A 187 5.71 -11.46 11.32
N LYS A 188 5.09 -12.61 11.06
CA LYS A 188 3.82 -13.00 11.69
C LYS A 188 3.95 -13.23 13.20
N ASN A 189 5.06 -13.84 13.62
CA ASN A 189 5.32 -14.17 15.02
C ASN A 189 5.97 -13.00 15.78
N ASP A 190 6.28 -11.91 15.07
CA ASP A 190 6.90 -10.75 15.66
C ASP A 190 5.91 -9.95 16.52
N ASP A 191 6.31 -9.68 17.76
CA ASP A 191 5.53 -8.89 18.73
C ASP A 191 6.30 -7.66 19.19
N HIS A 192 7.09 -7.04 18.30
CA HIS A 192 7.80 -5.80 18.62
C HIS A 192 6.82 -4.77 19.20
N GLN A 193 7.10 -4.37 20.45
CA GLN A 193 6.40 -3.26 21.06
C GLN A 193 6.79 -1.98 20.32
N MET A 194 5.80 -1.12 20.05
CA MET A 194 6.04 0.12 19.33
C MET A 194 7.16 0.92 19.98
N PRO A 195 8.20 1.33 19.22
CA PRO A 195 9.40 1.93 19.81
C PRO A 195 9.12 3.23 20.57
N THR A 196 8.04 3.95 20.25
CA THR A 196 7.76 5.30 20.78
C THR A 196 6.27 5.70 20.72
N ASP A 197 5.90 6.77 21.44
CA ASP A 197 4.62 7.49 21.27
C ASP A 197 4.56 8.33 19.96
N ASP A 198 5.60 8.28 19.12
CA ASP A 198 5.64 9.03 17.87
C ASP A 198 4.81 8.35 16.77
N ALA A 199 3.67 8.96 16.46
CA ALA A 199 2.74 8.50 15.44
C ALA A 199 3.40 8.34 14.06
N ALA A 200 4.42 9.14 13.73
CA ALA A 200 5.12 9.06 12.45
C ALA A 200 6.03 7.82 12.35
N THR A 201 6.67 7.42 13.44
CA THR A 201 7.48 6.20 13.50
C THR A 201 6.58 4.96 13.53
N ASN A 202 5.49 5.02 14.28
CA ASN A 202 4.51 3.93 14.37
C ASN A 202 3.80 3.63 13.04
N ALA A 203 3.64 4.63 12.16
CA ALA A 203 3.08 4.44 10.83
C ALA A 203 4.02 3.67 9.87
N ILE A 204 5.31 3.55 10.19
CA ILE A 204 6.32 2.84 9.37
C ILE A 204 6.55 1.42 9.88
N CYS A 205 6.18 1.09 11.11
CA CYS A 205 6.29 -0.26 11.66
C CYS A 205 5.44 -1.29 10.90
N PHE A 206 6.04 -2.42 10.48
CA PHE A 206 5.25 -3.57 10.06
C PHE A 206 4.49 -4.10 11.28
N ASN A 207 3.20 -4.40 11.11
CA ASN A 207 2.34 -4.94 12.17
C ASN A 207 2.20 -4.04 13.42
N ALA A 208 2.16 -2.72 13.21
CA ALA A 208 1.63 -1.77 14.18
C ALA A 208 0.23 -2.25 14.64
N LYS A 209 0.13 -2.95 15.78
CA LYS A 209 -1.09 -3.55 16.34
C LYS A 209 -2.20 -2.49 16.49
N GLN A 210 -2.95 -2.21 15.42
CA GLN A 210 -4.23 -1.54 15.50
C GLN A 210 -5.29 -2.62 15.71
N GLY A 211 -5.44 -3.01 16.98
CA GLY A 211 -6.40 -4.01 17.40
C GLY A 211 -7.83 -3.59 17.09
N ASN A 212 -8.39 -4.09 15.98
CA ASN A 212 -9.83 -4.22 15.83
C ASN A 212 -10.17 -5.27 14.76
N TRP A 213 -11.00 -6.25 15.13
CA TRP A 213 -11.51 -7.30 14.26
C TRP A 213 -12.30 -6.77 13.05
N LEU A 214 -12.75 -5.51 13.11
CA LEU A 214 -13.38 -4.77 12.01
C LEU A 214 -12.37 -4.22 10.97
N MET A 215 -11.08 -4.09 11.30
CA MET A 215 -10.03 -3.67 10.36
C MET A 215 -9.50 -4.81 9.48
N LYS A 216 -9.74 -6.09 9.83
CA LYS A 216 -9.45 -7.25 8.96
C LYS A 216 -10.16 -7.21 7.59
N LEU A 217 -11.22 -6.38 7.47
CA LEU A 217 -11.94 -6.14 6.22
C LEU A 217 -11.35 -4.98 5.39
N PHE A 218 -10.42 -4.21 5.98
CA PHE A 218 -9.76 -3.04 5.40
C PHE A 218 -8.22 -3.18 5.35
N ASP A 219 -7.68 -4.33 5.76
CA ASP A 219 -6.27 -4.66 5.55
C ASP A 219 -6.00 -4.61 4.04
N THR A 220 -5.12 -3.69 3.65
CA THR A 220 -4.68 -3.52 2.25
C THR A 220 -3.87 -4.71 1.76
N HIS A 221 -3.40 -5.56 2.69
CA HIS A 221 -2.69 -6.80 2.44
C HIS A 221 -3.61 -8.02 2.63
N PRO A 222 -3.52 -9.04 1.77
CA PRO A 222 -4.19 -10.30 2.02
C PRO A 222 -3.64 -10.97 3.29
N PRO A 223 -4.43 -11.82 3.97
CA PRO A 223 -3.96 -12.55 5.15
C PRO A 223 -2.65 -13.28 4.87
N LEU A 224 -1.68 -13.17 5.78
CA LEU A 224 -0.36 -13.78 5.64
C LEU A 224 -0.45 -15.29 5.40
N GLU A 225 -1.41 -15.97 6.04
CA GLU A 225 -1.64 -17.41 5.84
C GLU A 225 -1.97 -17.76 4.39
N LYS A 226 -2.74 -16.90 3.70
CA LYS A 226 -3.09 -17.14 2.29
C LYS A 226 -1.90 -16.91 1.37
N ARG A 227 -1.05 -15.93 1.67
CA ARG A 227 0.20 -15.68 0.92
C ARG A 227 1.14 -16.86 1.07
N ILE A 228 1.37 -17.31 2.31
CA ILE A 228 2.22 -18.47 2.63
C ILE A 228 1.69 -19.73 1.95
N ALA A 229 0.39 -20.00 2.02
CA ALA A 229 -0.20 -21.17 1.36
C ALA A 229 0.04 -21.16 -0.15
N ARG A 230 -0.21 -20.02 -0.81
CA ARG A 230 -0.01 -19.87 -2.27
C ARG A 230 1.46 -20.03 -2.68
N LEU A 231 2.39 -19.51 -1.87
CA LEU A 231 3.82 -19.68 -2.11
C LEU A 231 4.25 -21.15 -1.94
N LYS A 232 3.75 -21.85 -0.91
CA LYS A 232 4.00 -23.28 -0.71
C LYS A 232 3.47 -24.12 -1.87
N ASP A 233 2.27 -23.83 -2.36
CA ASP A 233 1.69 -24.50 -3.53
C ASP A 233 2.48 -24.24 -4.82
N SER A 234 3.10 -23.07 -4.96
CA SER A 234 3.95 -22.76 -6.14
C SER A 234 5.35 -23.37 -6.08
N ALA A 235 5.78 -23.83 -4.90
CA ALA A 235 7.08 -24.43 -4.65
C ALA A 235 7.08 -25.97 -4.79
N SER A 236 5.90 -26.59 -4.74
CA SER A 236 5.68 -28.04 -4.92
C SER A 236 5.47 -28.42 -6.38
#